data_AF-A0A482ZXS4-F1
#
_entry.id   AF-A0A482ZXS4-F1
#
_cell.length_a   1.000
_cell.length_b   1.000
_cell.length_c   1.000
_cell.angle_alpha   90.00
_cell.angle_beta   90.00
_cell.angle_gamma   90.00
#
_symmetry.space_group_name_H-M   'P 1'
#
loop_
_entity.id
_entity.type
_entity.pdbx_description
1 polymer ?
#
loop_
_entity_poly.entity_id
_entity_poly.type
_entity_poly.pdbx_seq_one_letter_code
_entity_poly.pdbx_strand_id
1 'polypeptide(L)'
;MAQAALYFIHASWRLDNVAVKNTQEYGLYAKCCNQQLIHNSTFDNNTNGHVKITFDCNILYTHQVVKILYSTFTGAVLGFGVRVKSGYTVRFNSTNVTVQSSIFSSNKKGALSIENFSRMEITSCLFTHNHGIGLSITMHHEFNRGFIAMIIRKCNFTYNRATLKSVVDIKEYSSPHDLFVAEKCLFASNHRNNRDCSVLYIMYTNFTVNDVSIRDNDCTGVHLLHSILKIRNHLNLTRNFGQYGGALRLRLVSQLLFTPFSKVNVFDNIADMHGGEDY
;
A
#
# COMPACT_ATOMS: atom_id res chain seq x y z
N MET A 1 -5.09 -1.36 27.60
CA MET A 1 -6.03 -0.49 26.84
C MET A 1 -5.16 0.41 25.96
N ALA A 2 -5.39 0.48 24.65
CA ALA A 2 -4.60 1.38 23.81
C ALA A 2 -4.97 2.82 24.17
N GLN A 3 -4.01 3.63 24.59
CA GLN A 3 -4.26 5.07 24.81
C GLN A 3 -4.23 5.77 23.45
N ALA A 4 -5.14 6.71 23.23
CA ALA A 4 -5.20 7.53 22.03
C ALA A 4 -5.80 8.90 22.38
N ALA A 5 -5.45 9.94 21.63
CA ALA A 5 -6.07 11.26 21.82
C ALA A 5 -7.55 11.25 21.39
N LEU A 6 -7.86 10.57 20.29
CA LEU A 6 -9.21 10.33 19.83
C LEU A 6 -9.49 8.82 19.84
N TYR A 7 -10.58 8.43 20.49
CA TYR A 7 -10.92 7.02 20.69
C TYR A 7 -12.39 6.76 20.35
N PHE A 8 -12.63 5.88 19.38
CA PHE A 8 -13.98 5.53 18.92
C PHE A 8 -14.20 4.01 18.96
N ILE A 9 -15.33 3.58 19.54
CA ILE A 9 -15.77 2.17 19.48
C ILE A 9 -17.23 2.12 19.05
N HIS A 10 -17.59 1.20 18.14
CA HIS A 10 -18.98 0.89 17.78
C HIS A 10 -19.78 2.10 17.26
N ALA A 11 -19.10 3.05 16.62
CA ALA A 11 -19.67 4.32 16.21
C ALA A 11 -19.44 4.61 14.71
N SER A 12 -20.33 5.43 14.15
CA SER A 12 -20.02 6.22 12.96
C SER A 12 -19.48 7.58 13.39
N TRP A 13 -18.47 8.10 12.70
CA TRP A 13 -17.86 9.37 13.05
C TRP A 13 -17.25 10.08 11.85
N ARG A 14 -17.11 11.39 12.00
CA ARG A 14 -16.53 12.30 11.03
C ARG A 14 -15.64 13.30 11.74
N LEU A 15 -14.43 13.49 11.23
CA LEU A 15 -13.47 14.49 11.65
C LEU A 15 -13.19 15.42 10.47
N ASP A 16 -13.54 16.70 10.62
CA ASP A 16 -13.21 17.76 9.67
C ASP A 16 -12.33 18.81 10.33
N ASN A 17 -11.26 19.21 9.65
CA ASN A 17 -10.40 20.31 10.10
C ASN A 17 -9.80 20.08 11.49
N VAL A 18 -9.50 18.82 11.84
CA VAL A 18 -8.95 18.45 13.14
C VAL A 18 -7.42 18.36 13.06
N ALA A 19 -6.73 18.87 14.07
CA ALA A 19 -5.30 18.67 14.25
C ALA A 19 -5.04 17.84 15.52
N VAL A 20 -4.36 16.70 15.39
CA VAL A 20 -3.93 15.85 16.51
C VAL A 20 -2.42 15.72 16.50
N LYS A 21 -1.76 16.30 17.49
CA LYS A 21 -0.29 16.42 17.51
C LYS A 21 0.32 15.98 18.82
N ASN A 22 1.57 15.52 18.76
CA ASN A 22 2.44 15.28 19.91
C ASN A 22 1.84 14.33 20.95
N THR A 23 1.09 13.31 20.51
CA THR A 23 0.52 12.34 21.44
C THR A 23 1.53 11.26 21.80
N GLN A 24 1.58 10.83 23.05
CA GLN A 24 2.47 9.75 23.50
C GLN A 24 2.14 8.38 22.89
N GLU A 25 0.94 8.22 22.32
CA GLU A 25 0.45 6.95 21.76
C GLU A 25 -0.14 7.16 20.36
N TYR A 26 -1.38 6.70 20.09
CA TYR A 26 -2.04 6.94 18.81
C TYR A 26 -2.71 8.31 18.79
N GLY A 27 -2.65 9.00 17.65
CA GLY A 27 -3.48 10.18 17.43
C GLY A 27 -4.97 9.82 17.42
N LEU A 28 -5.31 8.79 16.65
CA LEU A 28 -6.65 8.22 16.59
C LEU A 28 -6.60 6.70 16.69
N TYR A 29 -7.48 6.14 17.52
CA TYR A 29 -7.77 4.72 17.55
C TYR A 29 -9.27 4.51 17.38
N ALA A 30 -9.67 3.80 16.32
CA ALA A 30 -11.04 3.38 16.09
C ALA A 30 -11.13 1.85 16.05
N LYS A 31 -12.12 1.31 16.76
CA LYS A 31 -12.41 -0.12 16.78
C LYS A 31 -13.89 -0.33 16.47
N CYS A 32 -14.20 -1.30 15.60
CA CYS A 32 -15.59 -1.68 15.32
C CYS A 32 -16.50 -0.55 14.84
N CYS A 33 -15.94 0.41 14.11
CA CYS A 33 -16.70 1.50 13.51
C CYS A 33 -17.19 1.09 12.10
N ASN A 34 -18.30 1.64 11.62
CA ASN A 34 -18.89 1.27 10.33
C ASN A 34 -18.79 2.39 9.26
N GLN A 35 -18.88 3.67 9.65
CA GLN A 35 -18.71 4.80 8.74
C GLN A 35 -17.75 5.82 9.34
N GLN A 36 -16.59 5.98 8.71
CA GLN A 36 -15.47 6.74 9.24
C GLN A 36 -14.97 7.71 8.19
N LEU A 37 -14.89 8.99 8.54
CA LEU A 37 -14.35 10.03 7.67
C LEU A 37 -13.31 10.86 8.40
N ILE A 38 -12.10 10.90 7.86
CA ILE A 38 -11.06 11.88 8.19
C ILE A 38 -10.95 12.81 6.98
N HIS A 39 -11.23 14.09 7.17
CA HIS A 39 -11.28 15.08 6.12
C HIS A 39 -10.53 16.34 6.52
N ASN A 40 -9.65 16.82 5.64
CA ASN A 40 -8.89 18.04 5.83
C ASN A 40 -8.22 18.14 7.22
N SER A 41 -7.66 17.02 7.69
CA SER A 41 -7.15 16.88 9.06
C SER A 41 -5.65 16.61 9.06
N THR A 42 -4.98 17.01 10.13
CA THR A 42 -3.53 16.85 10.30
C THR A 42 -3.22 16.01 11.51
N PHE A 43 -2.38 14.99 11.32
CA PHE A 43 -1.81 14.19 12.39
C PHE A 43 -0.30 14.29 12.34
N ASP A 44 0.31 14.72 13.45
CA ASP A 44 1.71 15.13 13.47
C ASP A 44 2.45 14.65 14.72
N ASN A 45 3.58 13.97 14.56
CA ASN A 45 4.43 13.49 15.66
C ASN A 45 3.69 12.71 16.78
N ASN A 46 2.89 11.70 16.39
CA ASN A 46 2.19 10.81 17.33
C ASN A 46 2.98 9.52 17.53
N THR A 47 3.52 9.26 18.72
CA THR A 47 4.60 8.28 18.93
C THR A 47 4.32 6.87 18.40
N ASN A 48 3.11 6.32 18.59
CA ASN A 48 2.83 4.92 18.21
C ASN A 48 2.25 4.78 16.79
N GLY A 49 1.53 5.80 16.31
CA GLY A 49 0.92 5.85 14.98
C GLY A 49 -0.07 7.00 14.90
N HIS A 50 -0.27 7.57 13.71
CA HIS A 50 -1.24 8.65 13.59
C HIS A 50 -2.67 8.14 13.71
N VAL A 51 -2.99 7.08 12.96
CA VAL A 51 -4.34 6.50 12.91
C VAL A 51 -4.26 4.98 12.91
N LYS A 52 -5.04 4.35 13.78
CA LYS A 52 -5.26 2.90 13.77
C LYS A 52 -6.75 2.59 13.78
N ILE A 53 -7.19 1.90 12.74
CA ILE A 53 -8.58 1.45 12.55
C ILE A 53 -8.58 -0.07 12.52
N THR A 54 -9.38 -0.69 13.39
CA THR A 54 -9.50 -2.16 13.46
C THR A 54 -10.95 -2.62 13.46
N PHE A 55 -11.23 -3.73 12.77
CA PHE A 55 -12.56 -4.32 12.64
C PHE A 55 -12.71 -5.68 13.32
N ASP A 56 -11.93 -5.91 14.37
CA ASP A 56 -11.96 -7.14 15.16
C ASP A 56 -13.10 -7.10 16.19
N CYS A 57 -14.28 -7.56 15.78
CA CYS A 57 -15.55 -7.38 16.47
C CYS A 57 -16.37 -8.67 16.45
N ASN A 58 -16.99 -9.01 17.59
CA ASN A 58 -17.93 -10.14 17.68
C ASN A 58 -19.31 -9.83 17.06
N ILE A 59 -19.53 -8.61 16.58
CA ILE A 59 -20.79 -8.13 16.00
C ILE A 59 -20.64 -8.04 14.48
N LEU A 60 -21.59 -8.64 13.76
CA LEU A 60 -21.68 -8.60 12.29
C LEU A 60 -22.02 -7.18 11.80
N TYR A 61 -21.00 -6.38 11.52
CA TYR A 61 -21.15 -5.15 10.74
C TYR A 61 -21.08 -5.45 9.25
N THR A 62 -22.22 -5.56 8.59
CA THR A 62 -22.26 -5.61 7.14
C THR A 62 -21.88 -4.21 6.61
N HIS A 63 -20.77 -4.11 5.88
CA HIS A 63 -20.26 -2.88 5.22
C HIS A 63 -19.55 -1.87 6.15
N GLN A 64 -18.22 -1.90 6.11
CA GLN A 64 -17.35 -0.96 6.81
C GLN A 64 -16.71 -0.01 5.80
N VAL A 65 -16.80 1.29 6.06
CA VAL A 65 -16.30 2.33 5.17
C VAL A 65 -15.31 3.23 5.91
N VAL A 66 -14.11 3.36 5.35
CA VAL A 66 -13.06 4.29 5.77
C VAL A 66 -12.77 5.25 4.65
N LYS A 67 -12.92 6.54 4.90
CA LYS A 67 -12.55 7.62 3.96
C LYS A 67 -11.51 8.53 4.60
N ILE A 68 -10.39 8.72 3.91
CA ILE A 68 -9.32 9.65 4.29
C ILE A 68 -9.11 10.60 3.13
N LEU A 69 -9.46 11.85 3.31
CA LEU A 69 -9.54 12.83 2.23
C LEU A 69 -8.75 14.08 2.62
N TYR A 70 -7.87 14.57 1.74
CA TYR A 70 -7.15 15.83 1.90
C TYR A 70 -6.42 15.97 3.24
N SER A 71 -5.88 14.86 3.76
CA SER A 71 -5.33 14.81 5.12
C SER A 71 -3.83 14.56 5.12
N THR A 72 -3.16 15.01 6.18
CA THR A 72 -1.70 14.92 6.32
C THR A 72 -1.33 14.09 7.54
N PHE A 73 -0.40 13.14 7.34
CA PHE A 73 0.10 12.22 8.36
C PHE A 73 1.64 12.28 8.34
N THR A 74 2.21 13.10 9.22
CA THR A 74 3.63 13.44 9.18
C THR A 74 4.33 13.24 10.51
N GLY A 75 5.59 12.81 10.46
CA GLY A 75 6.43 12.70 11.64
C GLY A 75 6.74 11.26 12.03
N ALA A 76 7.78 11.11 12.84
CA ALA A 76 8.31 9.80 13.17
C ALA A 76 7.38 9.06 14.14
N VAL A 77 6.70 8.03 13.63
CA VAL A 77 5.84 7.14 14.42
C VAL A 77 6.40 5.71 14.44
N LEU A 78 6.31 5.00 15.57
CA LEU A 78 6.80 3.63 15.72
C LEU A 78 6.06 2.63 14.83
N GLY A 79 4.75 2.84 14.65
CA GLY A 79 3.88 2.07 13.77
C GLY A 79 3.86 2.58 12.33
N PHE A 80 2.79 2.23 11.60
CA PHE A 80 2.48 2.92 10.36
C PHE A 80 1.84 4.27 10.68
N GLY A 81 1.99 5.24 9.78
CA GLY A 81 1.25 6.50 9.88
C GLY A 81 -0.24 6.23 9.99
N VAL A 82 -0.79 5.50 9.03
CA VAL A 82 -2.16 5.01 9.06
C VAL A 82 -2.18 3.50 8.89
N ARG A 83 -2.93 2.81 9.76
CA ARG A 83 -3.21 1.37 9.63
C ARG A 83 -4.71 1.11 9.66
N VAL A 84 -5.21 0.44 8.64
CA VAL A 84 -6.57 -0.10 8.57
C VAL A 84 -6.48 -1.61 8.51
N LYS A 85 -7.06 -2.30 9.49
CA LYS A 85 -6.98 -3.76 9.58
C LYS A 85 -8.34 -4.39 9.83
N SER A 86 -8.75 -5.29 8.93
CA SER A 86 -9.89 -6.19 9.18
C SER A 86 -9.43 -7.56 9.68
N GLY A 87 -10.24 -8.17 10.55
CA GLY A 87 -9.99 -9.52 11.08
C GLY A 87 -10.13 -10.61 10.03
N TYR A 88 -9.67 -11.83 10.35
CA TYR A 88 -9.61 -12.98 9.42
C TYR A 88 -10.95 -13.74 9.30
N THR A 89 -11.82 -13.64 10.31
CA THR A 89 -13.02 -14.45 10.46
C THR A 89 -14.27 -13.65 10.19
N VAL A 90 -14.54 -13.27 8.94
CA VAL A 90 -15.80 -12.57 8.64
C VAL A 90 -16.42 -12.98 7.32
N ARG A 91 -17.40 -13.90 7.40
CA ARG A 91 -18.11 -14.49 6.27
C ARG A 91 -18.91 -13.50 5.39
N PHE A 92 -19.07 -12.24 5.81
CA PHE A 92 -19.98 -11.27 5.16
C PHE A 92 -19.56 -9.79 5.21
N ASN A 93 -18.35 -9.45 5.64
CA ASN A 93 -17.95 -8.05 5.79
C ASN A 93 -17.19 -7.54 4.57
N SER A 94 -17.77 -6.56 3.88
CA SER A 94 -17.05 -5.74 2.93
C SER A 94 -16.40 -4.54 3.62
N THR A 95 -15.07 -4.47 3.58
CA THR A 95 -14.32 -3.31 4.05
C THR A 95 -13.90 -2.48 2.83
N ASN A 96 -14.41 -1.25 2.76
CA ASN A 96 -14.15 -0.31 1.69
C ASN A 96 -13.27 0.84 2.20
N VAL A 97 -12.11 1.04 1.56
CA VAL A 97 -11.15 2.08 1.94
C VAL A 97 -10.94 3.03 0.77
N THR A 98 -11.18 4.33 1.00
CA THR A 98 -10.86 5.39 0.05
C THR A 98 -9.86 6.34 0.68
N VAL A 99 -8.72 6.53 0.01
CA VAL A 99 -7.72 7.53 0.38
C VAL A 99 -7.50 8.46 -0.81
N GLN A 100 -7.70 9.75 -0.62
CA GLN A 100 -7.63 10.71 -1.72
C GLN A 100 -6.87 11.97 -1.31
N SER A 101 -6.03 12.45 -2.21
CA SER A 101 -5.35 13.75 -2.09
C SER A 101 -4.65 13.97 -0.74
N SER A 102 -4.12 12.90 -0.15
CA SER A 102 -3.54 12.90 1.19
C SER A 102 -2.02 12.75 1.13
N ILE A 103 -1.36 13.25 2.17
CA ILE A 103 0.11 13.29 2.27
C ILE A 103 0.55 12.41 3.45
N PHE A 104 1.49 11.51 3.20
CA PHE A 104 2.09 10.65 4.20
C PHE A 104 3.61 10.82 4.18
N SER A 105 4.18 11.37 5.26
CA SER A 105 5.60 11.69 5.31
C SER A 105 6.30 11.32 6.61
N SER A 106 7.59 10.95 6.49
CA SER A 106 8.47 10.76 7.64
C SER A 106 8.04 9.68 8.64
N ASN A 107 7.19 8.74 8.23
CA ASN A 107 6.75 7.64 9.10
C ASN A 107 7.82 6.54 9.19
N LYS A 108 8.09 6.01 10.41
CA LYS A 108 9.22 5.10 10.64
C LYS A 108 9.01 3.71 10.04
N LYS A 109 7.86 3.06 10.33
CA LYS A 109 7.56 1.70 9.83
C LYS A 109 6.98 1.70 8.42
N GLY A 110 6.25 2.76 8.09
CA GLY A 110 5.64 2.95 6.79
C GLY A 110 4.50 3.97 6.85
N ALA A 111 4.05 4.43 5.70
CA ALA A 111 3.05 5.50 5.63
C ALA A 111 1.62 4.94 5.79
N LEU A 112 1.21 4.01 4.93
CA LEU A 112 -0.14 3.44 4.94
C LEU A 112 -0.09 1.92 4.89
N SER A 113 -0.81 1.27 5.79
CA SER A 113 -1.03 -0.18 5.80
C SER A 113 -2.53 -0.48 5.75
N ILE A 114 -2.93 -1.28 4.76
CA ILE A 114 -4.31 -1.76 4.61
C ILE A 114 -4.31 -3.28 4.55
N GLU A 115 -5.03 -3.90 5.49
CA GLU A 115 -5.16 -5.34 5.64
C GLU A 115 -6.62 -5.78 5.50
N ASN A 116 -6.87 -6.78 4.64
CA ASN A 116 -8.16 -7.45 4.46
C ASN A 116 -9.31 -6.49 4.08
N PHE A 117 -9.43 -6.18 2.78
CA PHE A 117 -10.45 -5.29 2.22
C PHE A 117 -11.20 -5.92 1.04
N SER A 118 -12.38 -5.38 0.72
CA SER A 118 -13.11 -5.75 -0.51
C SER A 118 -12.86 -4.74 -1.62
N ARG A 119 -12.88 -3.44 -1.29
CA ARG A 119 -12.56 -2.39 -2.26
C ARG A 119 -11.62 -1.36 -1.65
N MET A 120 -10.55 -1.08 -2.36
CA MET A 120 -9.59 -0.05 -2.01
C MET A 120 -9.36 0.87 -3.21
N GLU A 121 -9.46 2.18 -2.97
CA GLU A 121 -9.14 3.20 -3.96
C GLU A 121 -8.24 4.26 -3.33
N ILE A 122 -7.02 4.40 -3.86
CA ILE A 122 -6.04 5.39 -3.43
C ILE A 122 -5.75 6.31 -4.63
N THR A 123 -6.05 7.60 -4.49
CA THR A 123 -5.97 8.54 -5.62
C THR A 123 -5.25 9.83 -5.25
N SER A 124 -4.39 10.30 -6.15
CA SER A 124 -3.71 11.61 -6.02
C SER A 124 -2.96 11.82 -4.70
N CYS A 125 -2.44 10.75 -4.10
CA CYS A 125 -1.73 10.81 -2.81
C CYS A 125 -0.22 10.97 -2.98
N LEU A 126 0.42 11.59 -1.99
CA LEU A 126 1.87 11.73 -1.91
C LEU A 126 2.40 10.90 -0.73
N PHE A 127 3.29 9.95 -1.03
CA PHE A 127 4.02 9.14 -0.06
C PHE A 127 5.49 9.52 -0.14
N THR A 128 6.00 10.27 0.82
CA THR A 128 7.33 10.87 0.70
C THR A 128 8.18 10.77 1.96
N HIS A 129 9.48 10.53 1.82
CA HIS A 129 10.42 10.52 2.96
C HIS A 129 10.06 9.54 4.09
N ASN A 130 9.32 8.46 3.81
CA ASN A 130 9.02 7.46 4.84
C ASN A 130 10.23 6.54 5.03
N HIS A 131 10.63 6.31 6.28
CA HIS A 131 11.76 5.42 6.60
C HIS A 131 11.42 3.93 6.47
N GLY A 132 10.15 3.60 6.22
CA GLY A 132 9.67 2.26 5.93
C GLY A 132 8.87 2.21 4.63
N ILE A 133 7.86 1.35 4.59
CA ILE A 133 7.08 1.10 3.37
C ILE A 133 6.13 2.27 3.09
N GLY A 134 6.17 2.86 1.89
CA GLY A 134 5.20 3.89 1.47
C GLY A 134 3.75 3.39 1.55
N LEU A 135 3.47 2.28 0.87
CA LEU A 135 2.17 1.60 0.94
C LEU A 135 2.33 0.09 1.10
N SER A 136 1.77 -0.44 2.17
CA SER A 136 1.72 -1.88 2.47
C SER A 136 0.28 -2.35 2.33
N ILE A 137 0.07 -3.30 1.43
CA ILE A 137 -1.23 -3.92 1.28
C ILE A 137 -1.08 -5.41 1.51
N THR A 138 -1.93 -5.95 2.37
CA THR A 138 -1.90 -7.38 2.70
C THR A 138 -3.30 -7.95 2.72
N MET A 139 -3.48 -9.03 1.98
CA MET A 139 -4.70 -9.81 1.96
C MET A 139 -4.34 -11.20 2.46
N HIS A 140 -5.08 -11.69 3.44
CA HIS A 140 -4.95 -13.06 3.91
C HIS A 140 -6.26 -13.76 3.59
N HIS A 141 -6.22 -14.65 2.60
CA HIS A 141 -7.40 -15.40 2.17
C HIS A 141 -7.56 -16.67 2.98
N GLU A 142 -8.57 -16.66 3.84
CA GLU A 142 -9.48 -17.78 4.04
C GLU A 142 -10.87 -17.21 3.65
N PHE A 143 -11.67 -17.88 2.82
CA PHE A 143 -13.06 -17.51 2.42
C PHE A 143 -13.32 -16.76 1.08
N ASN A 144 -14.61 -16.81 0.69
CA ASN A 144 -15.14 -17.27 -0.60
C ASN A 144 -16.02 -16.17 -1.28
N ARG A 145 -15.94 -16.02 -2.61
CA ARG A 145 -16.91 -15.34 -3.53
C ARG A 145 -17.15 -13.81 -3.44
N GLY A 146 -16.25 -13.00 -2.89
CA GLY A 146 -16.34 -11.54 -3.00
C GLY A 146 -15.44 -10.98 -4.12
N PHE A 147 -15.93 -10.02 -4.92
CA PHE A 147 -15.07 -9.27 -5.86
C PHE A 147 -14.10 -8.38 -5.08
N ILE A 148 -12.80 -8.52 -5.33
CA ILE A 148 -11.79 -7.64 -4.75
C ILE A 148 -11.32 -6.63 -5.81
N ALA A 149 -11.35 -5.36 -5.43
CA ALA A 149 -10.77 -4.29 -6.25
C ALA A 149 -9.76 -3.47 -5.47
N MET A 150 -8.58 -3.32 -6.05
CA MET A 150 -7.53 -2.39 -5.66
C MET A 150 -7.25 -1.46 -6.82
N ILE A 151 -7.40 -0.17 -6.58
CA ILE A 151 -7.07 0.85 -7.57
C ILE A 151 -6.17 1.90 -6.92
N ILE A 152 -4.99 2.11 -7.51
CA ILE A 152 -4.06 3.18 -7.13
C ILE A 152 -3.88 4.08 -8.34
N ARG A 153 -4.27 5.36 -8.26
CA ARG A 153 -4.18 6.29 -9.40
C ARG A 153 -3.46 7.58 -9.05
N LYS A 154 -2.66 8.09 -9.98
CA LYS A 154 -2.04 9.43 -9.89
C LYS A 154 -1.26 9.66 -8.59
N CYS A 155 -0.71 8.59 -8.01
CA CYS A 155 0.02 8.68 -6.74
C CYS A 155 1.52 8.83 -6.99
N ASN A 156 2.19 9.53 -6.06
CA ASN A 156 3.62 9.74 -6.11
C ASN A 156 4.30 9.11 -4.89
N PHE A 157 5.24 8.20 -5.11
CA PHE A 157 6.04 7.53 -4.10
C PHE A 157 7.50 7.92 -4.26
N THR A 158 7.97 8.84 -3.42
CA THR A 158 9.32 9.42 -3.50
C THR A 158 10.11 9.33 -2.22
N TYR A 159 11.42 9.07 -2.30
CA TYR A 159 12.30 9.12 -1.12
C TYR A 159 11.87 8.20 0.03
N ASN A 160 11.17 7.10 -0.26
CA ASN A 160 10.82 6.11 0.74
C ASN A 160 11.93 5.05 0.84
N ARG A 161 12.22 4.55 2.04
CA ARG A 161 13.22 3.48 2.25
C ARG A 161 12.70 2.08 1.88
N ALA A 162 11.40 1.96 1.62
CA ALA A 162 10.78 0.86 0.89
C ALA A 162 9.52 1.42 0.22
N THR A 163 9.29 1.12 -1.05
CA THR A 163 8.33 1.91 -1.83
C THR A 163 6.90 1.41 -1.68
N LEU A 164 6.65 0.22 -2.21
CA LEU A 164 5.35 -0.40 -2.17
C LEU A 164 5.59 -1.90 -2.06
N LYS A 165 5.35 -2.41 -0.85
CA LYS A 165 5.32 -3.85 -0.61
C LYS A 165 3.85 -4.27 -0.66
N SER A 166 3.40 -4.63 -1.85
CA SER A 166 2.10 -5.26 -2.03
C SER A 166 2.26 -6.76 -1.89
N VAL A 167 2.35 -7.24 -0.65
CA VAL A 167 2.22 -8.68 -0.39
C VAL A 167 0.73 -9.00 -0.40
N VAL A 168 0.21 -9.21 -1.59
CA VAL A 168 -1.09 -9.84 -1.77
C VAL A 168 -0.85 -11.35 -1.61
N ASP A 169 -0.76 -11.82 -0.38
CA ASP A 169 -0.61 -13.26 -0.07
C ASP A 169 -1.96 -13.97 -0.22
N ILE A 170 -2.42 -14.06 -1.47
CA ILE A 170 -3.57 -14.87 -1.82
C ILE A 170 -3.09 -16.32 -1.88
N LYS A 171 -3.24 -17.05 -0.76
CA LYS A 171 -2.89 -18.48 -0.69
C LYS A 171 -3.75 -19.36 -1.59
N GLU A 172 -4.87 -18.85 -2.09
CA GLU A 172 -5.77 -19.57 -3.00
C GLU A 172 -6.19 -18.68 -4.16
N TYR A 173 -5.66 -18.98 -5.35
CA TYR A 173 -6.01 -18.44 -6.68
C TYR A 173 -7.05 -17.30 -6.68
N SER A 174 -6.58 -16.07 -6.92
CA SER A 174 -7.45 -14.93 -7.24
C SER A 174 -8.46 -15.33 -8.31
N SER A 175 -9.73 -15.02 -8.06
CA SER A 175 -10.78 -15.19 -9.06
C SER A 175 -10.41 -14.36 -10.31
N PRO A 176 -10.71 -14.81 -11.54
CA PRO A 176 -10.45 -14.04 -12.78
C PRO A 176 -11.13 -12.66 -12.82
N HIS A 177 -11.92 -12.31 -11.80
CA HIS A 177 -12.61 -11.05 -11.65
C HIS A 177 -11.88 -10.03 -10.75
N ASP A 178 -10.83 -10.41 -10.02
CA ASP A 178 -10.17 -9.45 -9.11
C ASP A 178 -9.40 -8.39 -9.91
N LEU A 179 -9.61 -7.11 -9.55
CA LEU A 179 -9.07 -5.96 -10.27
C LEU A 179 -8.00 -5.26 -9.45
N PHE A 180 -6.72 -5.52 -9.75
CA PHE A 180 -5.59 -4.79 -9.18
C PHE A 180 -4.96 -3.88 -10.24
N VAL A 181 -5.02 -2.56 -10.04
CA VAL A 181 -4.58 -1.57 -11.04
C VAL A 181 -3.73 -0.48 -10.39
N ALA A 182 -2.57 -0.20 -10.99
CA ALA A 182 -1.86 1.07 -10.82
C ALA A 182 -1.92 1.90 -12.11
N GLU A 183 -2.36 3.15 -12.00
CA GLU A 183 -2.56 4.04 -13.14
C GLU A 183 -1.92 5.42 -12.93
N LYS A 184 -1.09 5.89 -13.86
CA LYS A 184 -0.47 7.23 -13.79
C LYS A 184 0.33 7.45 -12.51
N CYS A 185 0.95 6.40 -11.98
CA CYS A 185 1.73 6.46 -10.74
C CYS A 185 3.22 6.66 -11.03
N LEU A 186 3.87 7.42 -10.14
CA LEU A 186 5.31 7.64 -10.15
C LEU A 186 5.94 6.99 -8.90
N PHE A 187 6.98 6.21 -9.13
CA PHE A 187 7.83 5.66 -8.07
C PHE A 187 9.28 6.10 -8.33
N ALA A 188 9.76 7.09 -7.59
CA ALA A 188 11.05 7.71 -7.88
C ALA A 188 11.97 7.86 -6.66
N SER A 189 13.28 7.69 -6.83
CA SER A 189 14.25 8.01 -5.77
C SER A 189 14.00 7.27 -4.46
N ASN A 190 13.60 6.00 -4.51
CA ASN A 190 13.38 5.19 -3.33
C ASN A 190 14.63 4.35 -3.02
N HIS A 191 14.92 4.19 -1.74
CA HIS A 191 16.21 3.72 -1.27
C HIS A 191 16.13 2.35 -0.63
N ARG A 192 17.26 1.64 -0.61
CA ARG A 192 17.39 0.30 -0.04
C ARG A 192 17.37 0.34 1.50
N ASN A 193 16.71 -0.64 2.12
CA ASN A 193 16.90 -0.97 3.54
C ASN A 193 17.64 -2.31 3.73
N ASN A 194 17.36 -3.30 2.89
CA ASN A 194 17.85 -4.68 3.03
C ASN A 194 18.26 -5.29 1.67
N ARG A 195 18.81 -6.52 1.70
CA ARG A 195 19.33 -7.23 0.52
C ARG A 195 18.28 -7.40 -0.60
N ASP A 196 17.04 -7.77 -0.26
CA ASP A 196 15.90 -7.84 -1.18
C ASP A 196 15.03 -6.56 -1.11
N CYS A 197 15.24 -5.62 -2.03
CA CYS A 197 14.36 -4.46 -2.21
C CYS A 197 13.69 -4.48 -3.59
N SER A 198 12.38 -4.21 -3.62
CA SER A 198 11.62 -4.04 -4.86
C SER A 198 10.64 -2.88 -4.73
N VAL A 199 10.53 -2.06 -5.79
CA VAL A 199 9.64 -0.90 -5.80
C VAL A 199 8.19 -1.34 -5.90
N LEU A 200 7.89 -2.20 -6.88
CA LEU A 200 6.62 -2.89 -7.02
C LEU A 200 6.85 -4.38 -6.79
N TYR A 201 6.52 -4.85 -5.60
CA TYR A 201 6.54 -6.27 -5.26
C TYR A 201 5.12 -6.84 -5.35
N ILE A 202 4.91 -7.83 -6.21
CA ILE A 202 3.60 -8.46 -6.47
C ILE A 202 3.75 -9.98 -6.29
N MET A 203 2.87 -10.55 -5.46
CA MET A 203 2.83 -11.98 -5.17
C MET A 203 1.43 -12.53 -5.41
N TYR A 204 1.34 -13.77 -5.88
CA TYR A 204 0.12 -14.59 -5.98
C TYR A 204 -1.12 -13.89 -6.58
N THR A 205 -0.93 -12.96 -7.53
CA THR A 205 -2.05 -12.20 -8.09
C THR A 205 -1.82 -11.69 -9.51
N ASN A 206 -2.90 -11.26 -10.14
CA ASN A 206 -2.88 -10.58 -11.42
C ASN A 206 -2.93 -9.07 -11.20
N PHE A 207 -1.92 -8.35 -11.68
CA PHE A 207 -1.79 -6.91 -11.51
C PHE A 207 -1.74 -6.21 -12.87
N THR A 208 -2.41 -5.08 -13.00
CA THR A 208 -2.39 -4.26 -14.22
C THR A 208 -1.69 -2.94 -13.98
N VAL A 209 -0.81 -2.55 -14.88
CA VAL A 209 -0.18 -1.22 -14.91
C VAL A 209 -0.60 -0.44 -16.16
N ASN A 210 -0.87 0.84 -15.95
CA ASN A 210 -1.27 1.78 -17.01
C ASN A 210 -0.59 3.13 -16.82
N ASP A 211 0.36 3.48 -17.68
CA ASP A 211 1.13 4.74 -17.59
C ASP A 211 1.88 4.87 -16.25
N VAL A 212 2.68 3.86 -15.92
CA VAL A 212 3.46 3.83 -14.67
C VAL A 212 4.93 4.10 -14.96
N SER A 213 5.56 4.94 -14.13
CA SER A 213 6.99 5.21 -14.18
C SER A 213 7.66 4.82 -12.87
N ILE A 214 8.70 3.98 -12.97
CA ILE A 214 9.54 3.53 -11.87
C ILE A 214 10.97 3.92 -12.23
N ARG A 215 11.52 4.91 -11.53
CA ARG A 215 12.82 5.47 -11.87
C ARG A 215 13.73 5.82 -10.71
N ASP A 216 15.03 5.80 -10.94
CA ASP A 216 16.01 6.34 -10.00
C ASP A 216 15.96 5.65 -8.63
N ASN A 217 15.68 4.34 -8.59
CA ASN A 217 15.51 3.62 -7.33
C ASN A 217 16.70 2.70 -7.05
N ASP A 218 17.12 2.62 -5.79
CA ASP A 218 18.14 1.67 -5.32
C ASP A 218 17.53 0.29 -5.00
N CYS A 219 16.57 -0.13 -5.82
CA CYS A 219 15.81 -1.36 -5.68
C CYS A 219 15.46 -1.93 -7.06
N THR A 220 15.12 -3.22 -7.12
CA THR A 220 14.50 -3.80 -8.32
C THR A 220 13.21 -3.05 -8.65
N GLY A 221 13.01 -2.61 -9.90
CA GLY A 221 11.82 -1.87 -10.29
C GLY A 221 10.52 -2.68 -10.06
N VAL A 222 10.42 -3.85 -10.67
CA VAL A 222 9.27 -4.74 -10.54
C VAL A 222 9.73 -6.14 -10.17
N HIS A 223 9.12 -6.75 -9.15
CA HIS A 223 9.40 -8.13 -8.78
C HIS A 223 8.08 -8.90 -8.66
N LEU A 224 7.94 -9.91 -9.52
CA LEU A 224 6.79 -10.80 -9.59
C LEU A 224 7.15 -12.18 -9.02
N LEU A 225 6.28 -12.69 -8.15
CA LEU A 225 6.36 -14.05 -7.64
C LEU A 225 4.99 -14.74 -7.80
N HIS A 226 4.94 -15.83 -8.59
CA HIS A 226 3.68 -16.53 -8.90
C HIS A 226 2.57 -15.56 -9.35
N SER A 227 2.90 -14.58 -10.18
CA SER A 227 2.01 -13.45 -10.50
C SER A 227 2.04 -13.08 -11.98
N ILE A 228 0.94 -12.50 -12.47
CA ILE A 228 0.86 -11.97 -13.83
C ILE A 228 0.83 -10.44 -13.76
N LEU A 229 1.73 -9.78 -14.51
CA LEU A 229 1.69 -8.34 -14.70
C LEU A 229 1.22 -8.01 -16.12
N LYS A 230 0.03 -7.41 -16.23
CA LYS A 230 -0.53 -6.92 -17.48
C LYS A 230 -0.17 -5.45 -17.69
N ILE A 231 0.43 -5.13 -18.82
CA ILE A 231 0.78 -3.75 -19.20
C ILE A 231 -0.21 -3.28 -20.28
N ARG A 232 -0.98 -2.23 -19.99
CA ARG A 232 -2.00 -1.70 -20.91
C ARG A 232 -1.52 -0.55 -21.80
N ASN A 233 -0.64 0.29 -21.28
CA ASN A 233 -0.11 1.44 -22.01
C ASN A 233 1.39 1.54 -21.75
N HIS A 234 1.88 2.56 -21.05
CA HIS A 234 3.31 2.71 -20.78
C HIS A 234 3.72 2.09 -19.44
N LEU A 235 4.83 1.36 -19.44
CA LEU A 235 5.61 1.03 -18.24
C LEU A 235 7.06 1.49 -18.48
N ASN A 236 7.49 2.52 -17.75
CA ASN A 236 8.84 3.04 -17.84
C ASN A 236 9.66 2.59 -16.62
N LEU A 237 10.70 1.79 -16.85
CA LEU A 237 11.65 1.31 -15.85
C LEU A 237 13.02 1.92 -16.18
N THR A 238 13.45 2.95 -15.45
CA THR A 238 14.70 3.66 -15.79
C THR A 238 15.60 3.90 -14.60
N ARG A 239 16.90 3.59 -14.68
CA ARG A 239 17.85 3.84 -13.56
C ARG A 239 17.41 3.19 -12.25
N ASN A 240 17.01 1.92 -12.32
CA ASN A 240 16.75 1.11 -11.13
C ASN A 240 17.93 0.16 -10.88
N PHE A 241 18.39 0.10 -9.63
CA PHE A 241 19.58 -0.61 -9.20
C PHE A 241 19.19 -1.66 -8.16
N GLY A 242 19.10 -2.93 -8.55
CA GLY A 242 18.61 -4.00 -7.67
C GLY A 242 19.52 -5.22 -7.69
N GLN A 243 19.72 -5.86 -6.54
CA GLN A 243 20.61 -7.03 -6.41
C GLN A 243 20.17 -8.22 -7.28
N TYR A 244 18.87 -8.43 -7.42
CA TYR A 244 18.34 -9.60 -8.14
C TYR A 244 17.63 -9.21 -9.45
N GLY A 245 17.99 -8.04 -9.98
CA GLY A 245 17.42 -7.44 -11.19
C GLY A 245 17.31 -5.93 -11.01
N GLY A 246 17.80 -5.14 -11.97
CA GLY A 246 17.62 -3.69 -11.96
C GLY A 246 16.17 -3.31 -12.27
N ALA A 247 15.70 -3.67 -13.47
CA ALA A 247 14.36 -3.30 -13.93
C ALA A 247 13.28 -4.26 -13.42
N LEU A 248 13.48 -5.56 -13.66
CA LEU A 248 12.45 -6.58 -13.49
C LEU A 248 13.07 -7.87 -12.93
N ARG A 249 12.36 -8.53 -12.02
CA ARG A 249 12.65 -9.87 -11.52
C ARG A 249 11.38 -10.72 -11.60
N LEU A 250 11.44 -11.81 -12.37
CA LEU A 250 10.36 -12.79 -12.49
C LEU A 250 10.77 -14.07 -11.74
N ARG A 251 9.92 -14.58 -10.86
CA ARG A 251 10.15 -15.84 -10.13
C ARG A 251 8.95 -16.77 -10.21
N LEU A 252 9.21 -18.08 -10.18
CA LEU A 252 8.20 -19.14 -10.31
C LEU A 252 7.41 -18.99 -11.63
N VAL A 253 6.13 -19.32 -11.64
CA VAL A 253 5.23 -19.23 -12.80
C VAL A 253 4.75 -17.80 -13.11
N SER A 254 5.60 -16.79 -12.88
CA SER A 254 5.25 -15.40 -13.14
C SER A 254 5.28 -15.05 -14.63
N GLN A 255 4.39 -14.16 -15.07
CA GLN A 255 4.26 -13.80 -16.49
C GLN A 255 4.10 -12.28 -16.68
N LEU A 256 4.53 -11.80 -17.85
CA LEU A 256 4.20 -10.48 -18.35
C LEU A 256 3.18 -10.63 -19.49
N LEU A 257 2.11 -9.83 -19.45
CA LEU A 257 1.14 -9.76 -20.53
C LEU A 257 1.13 -8.37 -21.14
N PHE A 258 1.38 -8.31 -22.43
CA PHE A 258 1.40 -7.09 -23.23
C PHE A 258 0.07 -6.95 -23.96
N THR A 259 -0.51 -5.76 -23.95
CA THR A 259 -1.61 -5.43 -24.86
C THR A 259 -1.04 -4.92 -26.20
N PRO A 260 -1.81 -4.92 -27.30
CA PRO A 260 -1.32 -4.47 -28.62
C PRO A 260 -0.76 -3.03 -28.64
N PHE A 261 -1.16 -2.20 -27.66
CA PHE A 261 -0.75 -0.81 -27.54
C PHE A 261 0.29 -0.57 -26.44
N SER A 262 0.70 -1.62 -25.74
CA SER A 262 1.63 -1.48 -24.62
C SER A 262 3.04 -1.12 -25.09
N LYS A 263 3.68 -0.21 -24.36
CA LYS A 263 5.08 0.17 -24.55
C LYS A 263 5.81 0.00 -23.24
N VAL A 264 6.89 -0.78 -23.27
CA VAL A 264 7.76 -0.96 -22.11
C VAL A 264 9.13 -0.40 -22.44
N ASN A 265 9.54 0.57 -21.63
CA ASN A 265 10.82 1.23 -21.75
C ASN A 265 11.71 0.76 -20.60
N VAL A 266 12.85 0.16 -20.91
CA VAL A 266 13.81 -0.34 -19.93
C VAL A 266 15.18 0.27 -20.24
N PHE A 267 15.61 1.27 -19.48
CA PHE A 267 16.86 2.01 -19.73
C PHE A 267 17.71 2.15 -18.48
N ASP A 268 19.03 1.98 -18.60
CA ASP A 268 20.01 2.23 -17.53
C ASP A 268 19.72 1.52 -16.21
N ASN A 269 19.11 0.33 -16.26
CA ASN A 269 18.86 -0.46 -15.06
C ASN A 269 20.02 -1.42 -14.81
N ILE A 270 20.48 -1.50 -13.57
CA ILE A 270 21.63 -2.34 -13.20
C ILE A 270 21.19 -3.43 -12.25
N ALA A 271 21.50 -4.68 -12.62
CA ALA A 271 21.45 -5.79 -11.69
C ALA A 271 22.82 -5.92 -11.03
N ASP A 272 22.89 -5.74 -9.72
CA ASP A 272 24.12 -5.96 -8.96
C ASP A 272 24.23 -7.46 -8.60
N MET A 273 24.98 -8.21 -9.42
CA MET A 273 25.17 -9.65 -9.26
C MET A 273 26.09 -10.06 -8.09
N HIS A 274 26.52 -9.14 -7.23
CA HIS A 274 27.29 -9.47 -6.02
C HIS A 274 26.48 -10.21 -4.92
N GLY A 275 25.44 -10.97 -5.30
CA GLY A 275 24.68 -11.87 -4.44
C GLY A 275 24.90 -13.36 -4.72
N GLY A 276 25.93 -13.71 -5.48
CA GLY A 276 26.30 -15.08 -5.81
C GLY A 276 27.72 -15.41 -5.35
N GLU A 277 27.98 -15.30 -4.05
CA GLU A 277 29.02 -16.04 -3.31
C GLU A 277 28.87 -15.68 -1.82
N ASP A 278 28.05 -16.46 -1.12
CA ASP A 278 28.21 -16.79 0.29
C ASP A 278 27.26 -17.96 0.57
N TYR A 279 27.85 -19.04 1.06
CA TYR A 279 27.30 -20.37 1.37
C TYR A 279 26.01 -20.36 2.21
#